data_AF-A0A377XI00-F1
#
_entry.id   AF-A0A377XI00-F1
#
_cell.length_a   1.000
_cell.length_b   1.000
_cell.length_c   1.000
_cell.angle_alpha   90.00
_cell.angle_beta   90.00
_cell.angle_gamma   90.00
#
_symmetry.space_group_name_H-M   'P 1'
#
loop_
_entity.id
_entity.type
_entity.pdbx_description
1 polymer ?
#
loop_
_entity_poly.entity_id
_entity_poly.type
_entity_poly.pdbx_seq_one_letter_code
_entity_poly.pdbx_strand_id
1 'polypeptide(L)' 'MIKITLPDGHYYDEMLTAQGEQRPHYNAWWQWFRNTDQFSIRQKKAQAELLFHRIGITFNVYGEDEGTERLIPF' A
#
# COMPACT_ATOMS: atom_id res chain seq x y z
N MET A 1 3.92 5.93 -14.75
CA MET A 1 2.62 6.16 -14.09
C MET A 1 2.17 4.89 -13.40
N ILE A 2 1.78 4.95 -12.13
CA ILE A 2 1.31 3.79 -11.37
C ILE A 2 -0.06 3.37 -11.94
N LYS A 3 -0.25 2.08 -12.21
CA LYS A 3 -1.51 1.52 -12.70
C LYS A 3 -2.42 1.23 -11.51
N ILE A 4 -3.70 1.57 -11.64
CA ILE A 4 -4.74 1.23 -10.67
C ILE A 4 -5.67 0.23 -11.33
N THR A 5 -6.01 -0.83 -10.60
CA THR A 5 -7.04 -1.79 -10.97
C THR A 5 -8.27 -1.51 -10.12
N LEU A 6 -9.42 -1.30 -10.75
CA LEU A 6 -10.68 -1.12 -10.03
C LEU A 6 -11.15 -2.48 -9.51
N PRO A 7 -11.71 -2.55 -8.29
CA PRO A 7 -12.34 -3.77 -7.80
C PRO A 7 -13.57 -4.13 -8.65
N ASP A 8 -13.97 -5.41 -8.62
CA ASP A 8 -15.05 -5.99 -9.45
C ASP A 8 -16.48 -5.44 -9.15
N GLY A 9 -16.60 -4.28 -8.52
CA GLY A 9 -17.88 -3.58 -8.28
C GLY A 9 -18.71 -4.13 -7.12
N HIS A 10 -18.30 -5.23 -6.50
CA HIS A 10 -19.02 -5.86 -5.38
C HIS A 10 -18.76 -5.19 -4.02
N TYR A 11 -17.74 -4.33 -3.93
CA TYR A 11 -17.32 -3.68 -2.69
C TYR A 11 -17.31 -2.16 -2.85
N TYR A 12 -17.60 -1.47 -1.75
CA TYR A 12 -17.45 -0.03 -1.69
C TYR A 12 -15.96 0.33 -1.58
N ASP A 13 -15.48 1.18 -2.49
CA ASP A 13 -14.13 1.73 -2.45
C ASP A 13 -14.16 3.14 -1.82
N GLU A 14 -13.34 3.30 -0.77
CA GLU A 14 -13.22 4.54 0.00
C GLU A 14 -12.58 5.68 -0.80
N MET A 15 -11.74 5.35 -1.79
CA MET A 15 -11.03 6.33 -2.60
C MET A 15 -11.71 6.56 -3.93
N LEU A 16 -12.17 5.50 -4.60
CA LEU A 16 -12.68 5.53 -5.97
C LEU A 16 -14.20 5.34 -6.02
N THR A 17 -14.84 6.04 -6.93
CA THR A 17 -16.24 5.79 -7.28
C THR A 17 -16.34 4.55 -8.18
N ALA A 18 -17.56 4.05 -8.40
CA ALA A 18 -17.80 2.97 -9.36
C ALA A 18 -17.39 3.35 -10.79
N GLN A 19 -17.30 4.65 -11.09
CA GLN A 19 -16.85 5.21 -12.36
C GLN A 19 -15.31 5.35 -12.44
N GLY A 20 -14.60 5.00 -11.37
CA GLY A 20 -13.13 5.10 -11.29
C GLY A 20 -12.61 6.51 -11.01
N GLU A 21 -13.47 7.44 -10.59
CA GLU A 21 -13.06 8.78 -10.19
C GLU A 21 -12.71 8.83 -8.71
N GLN A 22 -11.70 9.60 -8.32
CA GLN A 22 -11.37 9.78 -6.91
C GLN A 22 -12.40 10.66 -6.20
N ARG A 23 -12.71 10.30 -4.94
CA ARG A 23 -13.57 11.11 -4.08
C ARG A 23 -12.87 12.40 -3.64
N PRO A 24 -13.63 13.48 -3.33
CA PRO A 24 -13.05 14.79 -3.03
C PRO A 24 -11.99 14.79 -1.90
N HIS A 25 -12.20 13.97 -0.86
CA HIS A 25 -11.28 13.83 0.27
C HIS A 25 -9.89 13.33 -0.14
N TYR A 26 -9.79 12.61 -1.26
CA TYR A 26 -8.54 12.06 -1.77
C TYR A 26 -7.87 12.91 -2.85
N ASN A 27 -8.42 14.07 -3.23
CA ASN A 27 -7.89 14.88 -4.33
C ASN A 27 -6.41 15.25 -4.18
N ALA A 28 -6.00 15.71 -3.00
CA ALA A 28 -4.61 16.11 -2.75
C ALA A 28 -3.66 14.90 -2.88
N TRP A 29 -4.07 13.76 -2.32
CA TRP A 29 -3.32 12.52 -2.41
C TRP A 29 -3.24 12.02 -3.86
N TRP A 30 -4.36 12.07 -4.59
CA TRP A 30 -4.44 11.65 -5.99
C TRP A 30 -3.50 12.45 -6.89
N GLN A 31 -3.46 13.78 -6.71
CA GLN A 31 -2.53 14.64 -7.45
C GLN A 31 -1.08 14.26 -7.15
N TRP A 32 -0.72 14.10 -5.87
CA TRP A 32 0.61 13.64 -5.49
C TRP A 32 0.94 12.28 -6.12
N PHE A 33 0.02 11.32 -6.03
CA PHE A 33 0.19 9.96 -6.53
C PHE A 33 0.41 9.94 -8.06
N ARG A 34 -0.37 10.72 -8.81
CA ARG A 34 -0.27 10.84 -10.27
C ARG A 34 1.06 11.46 -10.71
N ASN A 35 1.61 12.36 -9.91
CA ASN A 35 2.89 13.02 -10.16
C ASN A 35 4.10 12.21 -9.65
N THR A 36 3.87 11.12 -8.92
CA THR A 36 4.94 10.33 -8.32
C THR A 36 5.48 9.29 -9.29
N ASP A 37 6.80 9.22 -9.40
CA ASP A 37 7.49 8.21 -10.19
C ASP A 37 7.49 6.83 -9.50
N GLN A 38 7.25 5.78 -10.29
CA GLN A 38 7.31 4.40 -9.82
C GLN A 38 8.69 4.02 -9.30
N PHE A 39 9.77 4.54 -9.88
CA PHE A 39 11.11 4.22 -9.41
C PHE A 39 11.34 4.77 -8.00
N SER A 40 10.91 6.01 -7.71
CA SER A 40 10.98 6.58 -6.37
C SER A 40 10.17 5.77 -5.34
N ILE A 41 8.99 5.25 -5.71
CA ILE A 41 8.21 4.35 -4.84
C ILE A 41 8.97 3.06 -4.57
N ARG A 42 9.54 2.41 -5.59
CA ARG A 42 10.33 1.18 -5.40
C ARG A 42 11.55 1.40 -4.51
N GLN A 43 12.25 2.52 -4.69
CA GLN A 43 13.40 2.88 -3.86
C GLN A 43 12.98 3.07 -2.39
N LYS A 44 11.88 3.80 -2.15
CA LYS A 44 11.34 3.99 -0.79
C LYS A 44 10.88 2.67 -0.17
N LYS A 45 10.30 1.75 -0.95
CA LYS A 45 9.94 0.40 -0.49
C LYS A 45 11.19 -0.35 0.00
N ALA A 46 12.24 -0.44 -0.81
CA ALA A 46 13.48 -1.13 -0.43
C ALA A 46 14.15 -0.48 0.80
N GLN A 47 14.13 0.86 0.91
CA GLN A 47 14.62 1.56 2.09
C GLN A 47 13.81 1.22 3.34
N ALA A 48 12.48 1.15 3.22
CA ALA A 48 11.60 0.77 4.30
C ALA A 48 11.88 -0.67 4.74
N GLU A 49 12.00 -1.62 3.81
CA GLU A 49 12.36 -3.01 4.10
C GLU A 49 13.67 -3.10 4.89
N LEU A 50 14.73 -2.43 4.44
CA LEU A 50 16.01 -2.39 5.16
C LEU A 50 15.88 -1.77 6.56
N LEU A 51 15.10 -0.70 6.68
CA LEU A 51 14.84 -0.07 7.97
C LEU A 51 14.14 -1.03 8.91
N PHE A 52 13.06 -1.70 8.47
CA PHE A 52 12.31 -2.69 9.25
C PHE A 52 13.19 -3.84 9.72
N HIS A 53 14.06 -4.38 8.85
CA HIS A 53 15.04 -5.41 9.24
C HIS A 53 16.02 -4.90 10.30
N ARG A 54 16.51 -3.67 10.15
CA ARG A 54 17.50 -3.10 11.08
C ARG A 54 16.93 -2.79 12.46
N ILE A 55 15.69 -2.31 12.53
CA ILE A 55 15.05 -1.91 13.79
C ILE A 55 14.23 -3.03 14.43
N GLY A 56 14.10 -4.17 13.75
CA GLY A 56 13.40 -5.34 14.28
C GLY A 56 11.89 -5.12 14.46
N ILE A 57 11.24 -4.33 13.61
CA ILE A 57 9.77 -4.22 13.65
C ILE A 57 9.19 -5.51 13.08
N THR A 58 8.48 -6.23 13.94
CA THR A 58 7.77 -7.47 13.63
C THR A 58 6.26 -7.29 13.85
N PHE A 59 5.46 -8.17 13.28
CA PHE A 59 4.05 -8.30 13.61
C PHE A 59 3.74 -9.77 13.89
N ASN A 60 2.81 -9.98 14.82
CA ASN A 60 2.38 -11.32 15.17
C ASN A 60 1.36 -11.81 14.14
N VAL A 61 1.66 -12.93 13.48
CA VAL A 61 0.70 -13.66 12.66
C VAL A 61 0.14 -14.79 13.52
N TYR A 62 -1.17 -14.74 13.76
CA TYR A 62 -1.86 -15.83 14.46
C TYR A 62 -2.66 -16.62 13.41
N GLY A 63 -2.19 -17.83 13.06
CA GLY A 63 -2.87 -18.74 12.13
C GLY A 63 -1.99 -19.92 11.71
N GLU A 64 -2.52 -21.14 11.93
CA GLU A 64 -1.97 -22.50 11.71
C GLU A 64 -0.46 -22.68 11.97
N ASP A 65 -0.20 -23.17 13.19
CA ASP A 65 1.08 -23.59 13.77
C ASP A 65 2.20 -22.53 13.84
N GLU A 66 2.46 -22.16 15.09
CA GLU A 66 3.53 -21.30 15.61
C GLU A 66 3.32 -19.79 15.46
N GLY A 67 3.29 -19.13 16.63
CA GLY A 67 3.45 -17.68 16.79
C GLY A 67 4.85 -17.26 16.37
N THR A 68 5.13 -17.34 15.08
CA THR A 68 6.35 -16.84 14.48
C THR A 68 6.15 -15.35 14.25
N GLU A 69 6.92 -14.52 14.97
CA GLU A 69 7.09 -13.12 14.60
C GLU A 69 7.59 -13.05 13.15
N ARG A 70 6.83 -12.39 12.28
CA ARG A 70 7.23 -12.17 10.88
C ARG A 70 7.55 -10.70 10.67
N LEU A 71 8.54 -10.43 9.83
CA LEU A 71 8.81 -9.08 9.35
C LEU A 71 7.66 -8.62 8.47
N ILE A 72 7.22 -7.37 8.63
CA ILE A 72 6.12 -6.78 7.84
C ILE A 72 6.41 -6.97 6.34
N PRO A 73 5.62 -7.76 5.59
CA PRO A 73 5.81 -7.93 4.17
C PRO A 73 5.27 -6.70 3.44
N PHE A 74 6.10 -6.05 2.63
CA PHE A 74 5.69 -5.02 1.67
C PHE A 74 5.72 -5.56 0.25
#